data_AF-A0A7J8MDA9-F1
#
_entry.id   AF-A0A7J8MDA9-F1
#
_cell.length_a   1.000
_cell.length_b   1.000
_cell.length_c   1.000
_cell.angle_alpha   90.00
_cell.angle_beta   90.00
_cell.angle_gamma   90.00
#
_symmetry.space_group_name_H-M   'P 1'
#
loop_
_entity.id
_entity.type
_entity.pdbx_description
1 polymer ?
#
loop_
_entity_poly.entity_id
_entity_poly.type
_entity_poly.pdbx_seq_one_letter_code
_entity_poly.pdbx_strand_id
1 'polypeptide(L)'
;MLSSSSIKDCHSSRSQAVDKLIDRLRAEAKANGGIVSVLKSACFIVFYILLGMCFGIEMDEETVEKMDPITKNVLITLDTRINDFLPILRPVIGEQRKRALQVRQQQVHAV
;
A
#
# COMPACT_ATOMS: atom_id res chain seq x y z
N MET A 1 -3.39 18.61 9.36
CA MET A 1 -4.42 18.46 8.30
C MET A 1 -3.77 18.79 6.97
N LEU A 2 -4.16 18.10 5.89
CA LEU A 2 -3.68 18.36 4.53
C LEU A 2 -4.20 19.73 4.03
N SER A 3 -3.53 20.82 4.40
CA SER A 3 -3.83 22.16 3.85
C SER A 3 -3.23 22.30 2.46
N SER A 4 -3.71 23.27 1.68
CA SER A 4 -3.14 23.59 0.36
C SER A 4 -1.66 23.96 0.42
N SER A 5 -1.17 24.52 1.54
CA SER A 5 0.25 24.76 1.76
C SER A 5 1.02 23.45 1.97
N SER A 6 0.54 22.57 2.86
CA SER A 6 1.20 21.28 3.10
C SER A 6 1.28 20.40 1.84
N ILE A 7 0.27 20.45 0.96
CA ILE A 7 0.29 19.71 -0.32
C ILE A 7 1.34 20.30 -1.29
N LYS A 8 1.54 21.62 -1.28
CA LYS A 8 2.58 22.28 -2.09
C LYS A 8 3.97 21.92 -1.59
N ASP A 9 4.16 21.83 -0.28
CA ASP A 9 5.45 21.47 0.33
C ASP A 9 5.89 20.06 -0.06
N CYS A 10 4.95 19.16 -0.37
CA CYS A 10 5.23 17.81 -0.88
C CYS A 10 5.62 17.74 -2.36
N HIS A 11 5.84 18.87 -3.05
CA HIS A 11 6.21 18.86 -4.46
C HIS A 11 7.52 18.10 -4.74
N SER A 12 8.58 18.34 -3.96
CA SER A 12 9.87 17.69 -4.19
C SER A 12 9.78 16.17 -4.02
N SER A 13 9.10 15.71 -2.95
CA SER A 13 8.90 14.29 -2.68
C SER A 13 8.10 13.60 -3.80
N ARG A 14 7.09 14.27 -4.38
CA ARG A 14 6.36 13.75 -5.52
C ARG A 14 7.23 13.64 -6.78
N SER A 15 8.06 14.65 -7.05
CA SER A 15 8.97 14.62 -8.20
C SER A 15 9.98 13.48 -8.08
N GLN A 16 10.62 13.35 -6.92
CA GLN A 16 11.58 12.27 -6.63
C GLN A 16 10.93 10.89 -6.71
N ALA A 17 9.67 10.76 -6.30
CA ALA A 17 8.93 9.52 -6.42
C ALA A 17 8.61 9.16 -7.89
N VAL A 18 8.32 10.14 -8.74
CA VAL A 18 8.14 9.92 -10.18
C VAL A 18 9.45 9.51 -10.85
N ASP A 19 10.58 10.11 -10.47
CA ASP A 19 11.89 9.70 -10.98
C ASP A 19 12.20 8.24 -10.59
N LYS A 20 11.96 7.87 -9.32
CA LYS A 20 12.05 6.48 -8.85
C LYS A 20 11.14 5.53 -9.63
N LEU A 21 9.92 5.96 -9.99
CA LEU A 21 9.01 5.17 -10.82
C LEU A 21 9.64 4.81 -12.17
N ILE A 22 10.22 5.82 -12.83
CA ILE A 22 10.81 5.69 -14.16
C ILE A 22 12.01 4.76 -14.10
N ASP A 23 12.87 4.92 -13.09
CA ASP A 23 14.06 4.07 -12.93
C ASP A 23 13.67 2.62 -12.65
N ARG A 24 12.65 2.39 -11.81
CA ARG A 24 12.10 1.05 -11.55
C ARG A 24 11.54 0.41 -12.81
N LEU A 25 10.76 1.15 -13.60
CA LEU A 25 10.21 0.65 -14.87
C LEU A 25 11.30 0.34 -15.89
N ARG A 26 12.35 1.16 -15.97
CA ARG A 26 13.51 0.90 -16.84
C ARG A 26 14.26 -0.35 -16.41
N ALA A 27 14.47 -0.54 -15.10
CA ALA A 27 15.12 -1.72 -14.56
C ALA A 27 14.30 -2.99 -14.85
N GLU A 28 12.98 -2.94 -14.65
CA GLU A 28 12.07 -4.06 -14.94
C GLU A 28 12.04 -4.38 -16.44
N ALA A 29 11.96 -3.37 -17.31
CA ALA A 29 12.02 -3.55 -18.76
C ALA A 29 13.34 -4.20 -19.19
N LYS A 30 14.47 -3.76 -18.62
CA LYS A 30 15.78 -4.33 -18.95
C LYS A 30 15.90 -5.80 -18.51
N ALA A 31 15.32 -6.15 -17.37
CA ALA A 31 15.33 -7.53 -16.85
C ALA A 31 14.40 -8.48 -17.61
N ASN A 32 13.24 -7.96 -18.08
CA ASN A 32 12.16 -8.78 -18.62
C ASN A 32 11.95 -8.62 -20.14
N GLY A 33 12.96 -8.15 -20.88
CA GLY A 33 12.88 -8.02 -22.34
C GLY A 33 11.87 -6.99 -22.83
N GLY A 34 11.68 -5.90 -22.08
CA GLY A 34 10.78 -4.79 -22.41
C GLY A 34 9.40 -4.87 -21.73
N ILE A 35 9.09 -5.96 -21.02
CA ILE A 35 7.82 -6.14 -20.32
C ILE A 35 7.91 -5.51 -18.92
N VAL A 36 6.89 -4.72 -18.54
CA VAL A 36 6.82 -4.04 -17.24
C VAL A 36 5.47 -4.21 -16.57
N SER A 37 5.44 -4.33 -15.24
CA SER A 37 4.22 -4.37 -14.44
C SER A 37 3.86 -2.97 -13.95
N VAL A 38 3.11 -2.25 -14.77
CA VAL A 38 2.71 -0.86 -14.49
C VAL A 38 1.95 -0.75 -13.18
N LEU A 39 1.02 -1.67 -12.91
CA LEU A 39 0.20 -1.62 -11.68
C LEU A 39 1.05 -1.79 -10.43
N LYS A 40 1.97 -2.77 -10.43
CA LYS A 40 2.86 -3.02 -9.28
C LYS A 40 3.74 -1.80 -9.00
N SER A 41 4.34 -1.23 -10.04
CA SER A 41 5.22 -0.07 -9.93
C SER A 41 4.46 1.21 -9.55
N ALA A 42 3.23 1.41 -10.05
CA ALA A 42 2.39 2.55 -9.69
C ALA A 42 1.90 2.47 -8.23
N CYS A 43 1.43 1.31 -7.77
CA CYS A 43 1.03 1.09 -6.39
C CYS A 43 2.19 1.34 -5.42
N PHE A 44 3.39 0.87 -5.75
CA PHE A 44 4.61 1.12 -4.99
C PHE A 44 4.87 2.63 -4.82
N ILE A 45 4.80 3.41 -5.90
CA ILE A 45 5.09 4.84 -5.86
C ILE A 45 4.01 5.66 -5.15
N VAL A 46 2.75 5.30 -5.29
CA VAL A 46 1.67 5.92 -4.51
C VAL A 46 1.90 5.67 -3.02
N PHE A 47 2.29 4.46 -2.64
CA PHE A 47 2.59 4.14 -1.25
C PHE A 47 3.82 4.91 -0.72
N TYR A 48 4.89 4.97 -1.51
CA TYR A 48 6.10 5.76 -1.20
C TYR A 48 5.76 7.24 -0.95
N ILE A 49 4.93 7.84 -1.82
CA ILE A 49 4.48 9.23 -1.68
C ILE A 49 3.64 9.40 -0.41
N LEU A 50 2.66 8.52 -0.18
CA LEU A 50 1.80 8.61 1.01
C LEU A 50 2.59 8.48 2.31
N LEU A 51 3.57 7.59 2.37
CA LEU A 51 4.45 7.46 3.52
C LEU A 51 5.29 8.72 3.76
N GLY A 52 5.91 9.25 2.70
CA GLY A 52 6.67 10.49 2.78
C GLY A 52 5.81 11.68 3.24
N MET A 53 4.58 11.80 2.74
CA MET A 53 3.68 12.90 3.08
C MET A 53 3.04 12.76 4.46
N CYS A 54 2.62 11.55 4.86
CA CYS A 54 1.87 11.33 6.09
C CYS A 54 2.77 11.12 7.30
N PHE A 55 3.96 10.56 7.11
CA PHE A 55 4.85 10.15 8.20
C PHE A 55 6.24 10.79 8.12
N GLY A 56 6.61 11.42 7.00
CA GLY A 56 7.96 11.98 6.82
C GLY A 56 9.05 10.93 6.73
N ILE A 57 8.69 9.67 6.44
CA ILE A 57 9.60 8.53 6.40
C ILE A 57 9.87 8.18 4.94
N GLU A 58 11.14 8.17 4.53
CA GLU A 58 11.57 7.50 3.31
C GLU A 58 11.81 6.03 3.63
N MET A 59 10.88 5.16 3.22
CA MET A 59 11.08 3.72 3.31
C MET A 59 11.87 3.24 2.09
N ASP A 60 12.77 2.30 2.30
CA ASP A 60 13.51 1.65 1.23
C ASP A 60 12.59 0.78 0.37
N GLU A 61 13.06 0.46 -0.84
CA GLU A 61 12.28 -0.29 -1.83
C GLU A 61 11.94 -1.72 -1.36
N GLU A 62 12.83 -2.37 -0.62
CA GLU A 62 12.59 -3.72 -0.10
C GLU A 62 11.44 -3.74 0.90
N THR A 63 11.38 -2.74 1.78
CA THR A 63 10.32 -2.66 2.79
C THR A 63 8.97 -2.35 2.16
N VAL A 64 8.90 -1.48 1.16
CA VAL A 64 7.65 -1.22 0.43
C VAL A 64 7.19 -2.46 -0.35
N GLU A 65 8.11 -3.22 -0.96
CA GLU A 65 7.77 -4.48 -1.63
C GLU A 65 7.22 -5.54 -0.67
N LYS A 66 7.77 -5.63 0.55
CA LYS A 66 7.24 -6.50 1.62
C LYS A 66 5.85 -6.07 2.08
N MET A 67 5.57 -4.76 2.04
CA MET A 67 4.31 -4.19 2.52
C MET A 67 3.15 -4.34 1.53
N ASP A 68 3.41 -4.51 0.23
CA ASP A 68 2.39 -4.68 -0.81
C ASP A 68 1.43 -5.87 -0.56
N PRO A 69 1.90 -7.12 -0.36
CA PRO A 69 1.01 -8.25 -0.09
C PRO A 69 0.25 -8.10 1.24
N ILE A 70 0.86 -7.44 2.24
CA ILE A 70 0.25 -7.18 3.55
C ILE A 70 -0.88 -6.18 3.42
N THR A 71 -0.64 -5.07 2.72
CA THR A 71 -1.64 -4.03 2.45
C THR A 71 -2.81 -4.59 1.65
N LYS A 72 -2.52 -5.43 0.65
CA LYS A 72 -3.55 -6.16 -0.11
C LYS A 72 -4.39 -7.09 0.77
N ASN A 73 -3.76 -7.83 1.69
CA ASN A 73 -4.48 -8.69 2.64
C ASN A 73 -5.34 -7.88 3.60
N VAL A 74 -4.88 -6.71 4.05
CA VAL A 74 -5.68 -5.78 4.87
C VAL A 74 -6.91 -5.32 4.09
N LEU A 75 -6.75 -4.85 2.85
CA LEU A 75 -7.87 -4.41 2.01
C LEU A 75 -8.91 -5.51 1.75
N ILE A 76 -8.47 -6.73 1.41
CA ILE A 76 -9.37 -7.88 1.21
C ILE A 76 -10.09 -8.28 2.51
N THR A 77 -9.42 -8.11 3.65
CA THR A 77 -10.01 -8.42 4.95
C THR A 77 -11.10 -7.41 5.31
N LEU A 78 -10.85 -6.13 5.04
CA LEU A 78 -11.74 -5.00 5.30
C LEU A 78 -12.81 -4.79 4.22
N ASP A 79 -12.75 -5.54 3.12
CA ASP A 79 -13.74 -5.46 2.06
C ASP A 79 -15.16 -5.65 2.62
N THR A 80 -16.06 -4.75 2.21
CA THR A 80 -17.39 -4.65 2.82
C THR A 80 -18.22 -5.88 2.49
N ARG A 81 -18.70 -6.57 3.52
CA ARG A 81 -19.49 -7.81 3.36
C ARG A 81 -20.96 -7.51 3.60
N ILE A 82 -21.82 -8.36 3.03
CA ILE A 82 -23.27 -8.32 3.26
C ILE A 82 -23.61 -8.32 4.77
N ASN A 83 -22.79 -8.99 5.59
CA ASN A 83 -22.96 -9.04 7.05
C ASN A 83 -22.71 -7.70 7.75
N ASP A 84 -21.96 -6.76 7.17
CA ASP A 84 -21.74 -5.43 7.75
C ASP A 84 -23.03 -4.60 7.75
N PHE A 85 -23.96 -4.93 6.82
CA PHE A 85 -25.25 -4.28 6.69
C PHE A 85 -26.38 -5.02 7.43
N LEU A 86 -26.18 -6.29 7.82
CA LEU A 86 -27.21 -7.14 8.43
C LEU A 86 -26.77 -7.68 9.81
N PRO A 87 -27.15 -7.01 10.91
CA PRO A 87 -26.72 -7.35 12.28
C PRO A 87 -27.08 -8.78 12.72
N ILE A 88 -28.12 -9.38 12.13
CA ILE A 88 -28.58 -10.74 12.40
C ILE A 88 -27.52 -11.80 12.02
N LEU A 89 -26.63 -11.48 11.08
CA LEU A 89 -25.59 -12.39 10.61
C LEU A 89 -24.31 -12.34 11.47
N ARG A 90 -24.28 -11.49 12.51
CA ARG A 90 -23.15 -11.33 13.45
C ARG A 90 -22.66 -12.61 14.16
N PRO A 91 -23.51 -13.57 14.54
CA PRO A 91 -23.06 -14.79 15.21
C PRO A 91 -22.16 -15.69 14.35
N VAL A 92 -22.22 -15.56 13.01
CA VAL A 92 -21.53 -16.44 12.05
C VAL A 92 -20.14 -15.91 11.63
N ILE A 93 -19.66 -14.82 12.27
CA ILE A 93 -18.48 -14.03 11.82
C ILE A 93 -17.16 -14.49 12.49
N GLY A 94 -17.17 -15.51 13.34
CA GLY A 94 -16.00 -15.94 14.12
C GLY A 94 -14.73 -16.18 13.29
N GLU A 95 -14.86 -16.86 12.15
CA GLU A 95 -13.73 -17.16 11.25
C GLU A 95 -13.20 -15.91 10.52
N GLN A 96 -14.08 -14.97 10.16
CA GLN A 96 -13.68 -13.70 9.53
C GLN A 96 -12.89 -12.83 10.52
N ARG A 97 -13.30 -12.82 11.80
CA ARG A 97 -12.58 -12.11 12.87
C ARG A 97 -11.21 -12.74 13.14
N LYS A 98 -11.10 -14.07 13.14
CA LYS A 98 -9.80 -14.77 13.28
C LYS A 98 -8.86 -14.39 12.13
N ARG A 99 -9.35 -14.41 10.89
CA ARG A 99 -8.56 -14.00 9.72
C ARG A 99 -8.08 -12.55 9.81
N ALA A 100 -8.94 -11.64 10.27
CA ALA A 100 -8.56 -10.24 10.48
C ALA A 100 -7.47 -10.06 11.54
N LEU A 101 -7.54 -10.83 12.64
CA LEU A 101 -6.51 -10.81 13.68
C LEU A 101 -5.17 -11.35 13.17
N GLN A 102 -5.18 -12.41 12.34
CA GLN A 102 -3.97 -12.94 11.71
C GLN A 102 -3.32 -11.92 10.78
N VAL A 103 -4.11 -11.25 9.92
CA VAL A 103 -3.60 -10.20 9.03
C VAL A 103 -3.04 -9.02 9.83
N ARG A 104 -3.69 -8.64 10.95
CA ARG A 104 -3.15 -7.61 11.85
C ARG A 104 -1.81 -8.01 12.46
N GLN A 105 -1.63 -9.27 12.87
CA GLN A 105 -0.33 -9.75 13.38
C GLN A 105 0.75 -9.70 12.31
N GLN A 106 0.43 -10.10 11.07
CA GLN A 106 1.35 -9.97 9.94
C GLN A 106 1.77 -8.52 9.72
N GLN A 107 0.83 -7.59 9.82
CA GLN A 107 1.10 -6.16 9.68
C GLN A 107 2.00 -5.62 10.80
N VAL A 108 1.77 -6.02 12.06
CA VAL A 108 2.58 -5.57 13.22
C VAL A 108 4.00 -6.13 13.17
N HIS A 109 4.22 -7.34 12.64
CA HIS A 109 5.56 -7.93 12.53
C HIS A 109 6.36 -7.42 11.32
N ALA A 110 5.70 -6.78 10.35
CA ALA A 110 6.35 -6.28 9.13
C ALA A 110 6.76 -4.80 9.18
N VAL A 111 6.33 -4.08 10.22
CA VAL A 111 6.72 -2.69 10.55
C VAL A 111 7.75 -2.73 11.65
#